data_AF-A0A183HSK4-F1
#
_entry.id   AF-A0A183HSK4-F1
#
_cell.length_a   1.000
_cell.length_b   1.000
_cell.length_c   1.000
_cell.angle_alpha   90.00
_cell.angle_beta   90.00
_cell.angle_gamma   90.00
#
_symmetry.space_group_name_H-M   'P 1'
#
loop_
_entity.id
_entity.type
_entity.pdbx_description
1 polymer ?
#
loop_
_entity_poly.entity_id
_entity_poly.type
_entity_poly.pdbx_seq_one_letter_code
_entity_poly.pdbx_strand_id
1 'polypeptide(L)'
;FFFFFFFSEQIYWARDIQFVFVSKGLVGLTSYLAQYHEHHHSFLQSEKLQFHSGAIVGAFAVKARGSKFDALNIEHNMVNGLLPNLDLINLMAKLADKFGLIPEVFNHGYQGSWWNFAETTSKAMLSQAFNEKEGLHSIFGPYGIQAVTIHAKNVMEGHASLTDLTRICEGALRFNFIIE
;
A
#
# COMPACT_ATOMS: atom_id res chain seq x y z
N PHE A 1 13.51 10.61 1.92
CA PHE A 1 14.66 11.20 1.18
C PHE A 1 15.36 10.19 0.26
N PHE A 2 15.82 9.02 0.74
CA PHE A 2 16.52 8.03 -0.12
C PHE A 2 15.69 7.52 -1.32
N PHE A 3 14.38 7.37 -1.12
CA PHE A 3 13.43 6.99 -2.17
C PHE A 3 13.41 7.94 -3.36
N PHE A 4 13.48 9.26 -3.15
CA PHE A 4 13.29 10.23 -4.22
C PHE A 4 14.44 10.19 -5.25
N PHE A 5 15.67 10.05 -4.77
CA PHE A 5 16.86 10.01 -5.64
C PHE A 5 16.85 8.78 -6.55
N PHE A 6 16.50 7.62 -6.01
CA PHE A 6 16.44 6.37 -6.78
C PHE A 6 15.39 6.40 -7.90
N PHE A 7 14.23 7.04 -7.67
CA PHE A 7 13.20 7.18 -8.69
C PHE A 7 13.54 8.23 -9.76
N SER A 8 14.32 9.26 -9.39
CA SER A 8 14.73 10.32 -10.31
C SER A 8 15.74 9.88 -11.37
N GLU A 9 16.48 8.77 -11.14
CA GLU A 9 17.41 8.21 -12.13
C GLU A 9 16.72 7.35 -13.20
N GLN A 10 15.42 7.05 -13.05
CA GLN A 10 14.66 6.24 -14.00
C GLN A 10 13.89 7.15 -14.98
N ILE A 11 14.25 7.07 -16.28
CA ILE A 11 13.81 8.04 -17.32
C ILE A 11 12.46 7.67 -17.96
N TYR A 12 11.91 6.47 -17.71
CA TYR A 12 10.71 5.96 -18.40
C TYR A 12 9.51 5.72 -17.47
N TRP A 13 9.02 6.78 -16.83
CA TRP A 13 7.70 6.75 -16.16
C TRP A 13 6.63 7.21 -17.14
N ALA A 14 5.62 6.38 -17.41
CA ALA A 14 4.61 6.70 -18.42
C ALA A 14 3.38 7.48 -17.87
N ARG A 15 3.35 7.81 -16.56
CA ARG A 15 2.27 8.50 -15.81
C ARG A 15 2.89 9.22 -14.60
N ASP A 16 2.16 10.17 -14.06
CA ASP A 16 2.55 10.97 -12.90
C ASP A 16 2.64 10.12 -11.61
N ILE A 17 3.75 10.24 -10.87
CA ILE A 17 3.95 9.60 -9.56
C ILE A 17 3.87 10.66 -8.46
N GLN A 18 3.03 10.41 -7.46
CA GLN A 18 2.82 11.31 -6.33
C GLN A 18 3.35 10.69 -5.04
N PHE A 19 4.21 11.41 -4.33
CA PHE A 19 4.67 11.03 -2.99
C PHE A 19 3.98 11.90 -1.95
N VAL A 20 3.17 11.28 -1.08
CA VAL A 20 2.43 11.98 -0.03
C VAL A 20 3.01 11.61 1.33
N PHE A 21 3.60 12.59 2.02
CA PHE A 21 4.10 12.45 3.38
C PHE A 21 3.14 13.10 4.35
N VAL A 22 2.58 12.32 5.28
CA VAL A 22 1.52 12.79 6.16
C VAL A 22 1.97 12.77 7.62
N SER A 23 1.94 13.94 8.27
CA SER A 23 2.36 14.11 9.67
C SER A 23 1.31 13.64 10.69
N LYS A 24 0.02 13.72 10.35
CA LYS A 24 -1.11 13.36 11.23
C LYS A 24 -1.78 12.02 10.88
N GLY A 25 -1.05 11.12 10.22
CA GLY A 25 -1.56 9.80 9.84
C GLY A 25 -2.84 9.88 9.00
N LEU A 26 -3.92 9.26 9.48
CA LEU A 26 -5.18 9.15 8.73
C LEU A 26 -5.80 10.53 8.45
N VAL A 27 -5.85 11.42 9.44
CA VAL A 27 -6.54 12.72 9.33
C VAL A 27 -5.91 13.59 8.24
N GLY A 28 -4.57 13.63 8.19
CA GLY A 28 -3.87 14.41 7.18
C GLY A 28 -4.05 13.86 5.77
N LEU A 29 -4.16 12.54 5.63
CA LEU A 29 -4.37 11.89 4.33
C LEU A 29 -5.83 12.06 3.87
N THR A 30 -6.79 12.01 4.80
CA THR A 30 -8.18 12.35 4.51
C THR A 30 -8.32 13.79 4.05
N SER A 31 -7.66 14.75 4.71
CA SER A 31 -7.69 16.14 4.25
C SER A 31 -7.04 16.34 2.88
N TYR A 32 -5.97 15.59 2.58
CA TYR A 32 -5.34 15.60 1.26
C TYR A 32 -6.30 15.08 0.17
N LEU A 33 -6.91 13.91 0.39
CA LEU A 33 -7.84 13.31 -0.58
C LEU A 33 -9.11 14.15 -0.77
N ALA A 34 -9.66 14.70 0.31
CA ALA A 34 -10.80 15.61 0.25
C ALA A 34 -10.47 16.82 -0.65
N GLN A 35 -9.30 17.44 -0.46
CA GLN A 35 -8.87 18.55 -1.29
C GLN A 35 -8.57 18.15 -2.74
N TYR A 36 -8.00 16.97 -2.96
CA TYR A 36 -7.66 16.45 -4.29
C TYR A 36 -8.91 16.24 -5.16
N HIS A 37 -9.98 15.72 -4.57
CA HIS A 37 -11.25 15.47 -5.25
C HIS A 37 -12.24 16.64 -5.12
N GLU A 38 -11.80 17.82 -4.66
CA GLU A 38 -12.64 19.01 -4.46
C GLU A 38 -13.86 18.78 -3.54
N HIS A 39 -13.77 17.80 -2.63
CA HIS A 39 -14.78 17.56 -1.60
C HIS A 39 -14.49 18.44 -0.38
N HIS A 40 -15.36 19.41 -0.13
CA HIS A 40 -15.28 20.26 1.05
C HIS A 40 -16.05 19.64 2.23
N HIS A 41 -15.34 19.31 3.30
CA HIS A 41 -15.95 18.92 4.57
C HIS A 41 -15.98 20.10 5.54
N SER A 42 -17.15 20.39 6.13
CA SER A 42 -17.33 21.50 7.08
C SER A 42 -16.42 21.43 8.32
N PHE A 43 -15.90 20.25 8.63
CA PHE A 43 -15.05 19.99 9.81
C PHE A 43 -13.55 19.83 9.48
N LEU A 44 -13.17 19.85 8.20
CA LEU A 44 -11.77 19.71 7.76
C LEU A 44 -11.39 20.94 6.92
N GLN A 45 -10.55 21.81 7.48
CA GLN A 45 -9.95 22.91 6.75
C GLN A 45 -8.58 22.47 6.21
N SER A 46 -8.45 22.42 4.89
CA SER A 46 -7.20 22.19 4.18
C SER A 46 -6.89 23.36 3.26
N GLU A 47 -5.60 23.67 3.11
CA GLU A 47 -5.16 24.61 2.08
C GLU A 47 -5.35 24.01 0.68
N LYS A 48 -5.64 24.88 -0.30
CA LYS A 48 -5.83 24.44 -1.68
C LYS A 48 -4.52 23.87 -2.23
N LEU A 49 -4.59 22.68 -2.82
CA LEU A 49 -3.45 22.08 -3.51
C LEU A 49 -3.03 22.99 -4.68
N GLN A 50 -1.77 23.37 -4.73
CA GLN A 50 -1.22 24.23 -5.78
C GLN A 50 -1.10 23.49 -7.12
N PHE A 51 -1.00 22.16 -7.07
CA PHE A 51 -0.90 21.27 -8.22
C PHE A 51 -1.85 20.10 -8.02
N HIS A 52 -2.61 19.76 -9.07
CA HIS A 52 -3.36 18.53 -9.16
C HIS A 52 -2.88 17.78 -10.42
N SER A 53 -2.74 16.46 -10.31
CA SER A 53 -2.51 15.59 -11.47
C SER A 53 -3.86 15.02 -11.92
N GLY A 54 -3.86 14.09 -12.88
CA GLY A 54 -5.07 13.39 -13.35
C GLY A 54 -5.68 12.46 -12.29
N ALA A 55 -6.50 11.50 -12.72
CA ALA A 55 -7.10 10.54 -11.80
C ALA A 55 -6.02 9.67 -11.11
N ILE A 56 -6.14 9.48 -9.79
CA ILE A 56 -5.30 8.53 -9.06
C ILE A 56 -5.88 7.13 -9.28
N VAL A 57 -5.15 6.27 -9.97
CA VAL A 57 -5.61 4.91 -10.32
C VAL A 57 -5.31 3.91 -9.19
N GLY A 58 -4.21 4.12 -8.47
CA GLY A 58 -3.82 3.26 -7.36
C GLY A 58 -2.84 3.93 -6.41
N ALA A 59 -2.77 3.40 -5.20
CA ALA A 59 -1.89 3.88 -4.14
C ALA A 59 -1.36 2.70 -3.33
N PHE A 60 -0.21 2.88 -2.67
CA PHE A 60 0.20 1.99 -1.60
C PHE A 60 0.92 2.78 -0.52
N ALA A 61 0.72 2.37 0.73
CA ALA A 61 1.47 2.92 1.86
C ALA A 61 2.56 1.95 2.29
N VAL A 62 3.73 2.49 2.63
CA VAL A 62 4.87 1.70 3.09
C VAL A 62 5.05 1.94 4.59
N LYS A 63 4.90 0.89 5.38
CA LYS A 63 5.27 0.84 6.80
C LYS A 63 6.54 0.02 6.92
N ALA A 64 7.63 0.60 7.40
CA ALA A 64 8.87 -0.13 7.65
C ALA A 64 9.50 0.39 8.94
N ARG A 65 9.97 -0.53 9.79
CA ARG A 65 10.65 -0.18 11.03
C ARG A 65 11.99 -0.91 11.10
N GLY A 66 13.08 -0.15 11.11
CA GLY A 66 14.45 -0.69 11.11
C GLY A 66 15.10 -0.66 9.74
N SER A 67 16.20 -1.39 9.59
CA SER A 67 17.07 -1.40 8.39
C SER A 67 17.18 -2.75 7.69
N LYS A 68 16.66 -3.81 8.31
CA LYS A 68 16.69 -5.19 7.83
C LYS A 68 15.31 -5.81 7.97
N PHE A 69 14.89 -6.58 6.97
CA PHE A 69 13.54 -7.17 6.88
C PHE A 69 13.61 -8.62 6.38
N ASP A 70 12.65 -9.44 6.79
CA ASP A 70 12.49 -10.84 6.36
C ASP A 70 11.05 -11.19 5.95
N ALA A 71 10.07 -10.41 6.40
CA ALA A 71 8.66 -10.58 6.06
C ALA A 71 8.05 -9.28 5.51
N LEU A 72 7.15 -9.42 4.55
CA LEU A 72 6.34 -8.34 4.01
C LEU A 72 4.86 -8.65 4.23
N ASN A 73 4.25 -7.99 5.22
CA ASN A 73 2.82 -8.13 5.48
C ASN A 73 2.01 -7.18 4.60
N ILE A 74 1.03 -7.72 3.89
CA ILE A 74 0.15 -7.01 2.96
C ILE A 74 -1.21 -6.82 3.64
N GLU A 75 -1.51 -5.59 4.00
CA GLU A 75 -2.79 -5.16 4.57
C GLU A 75 -3.65 -4.56 3.45
N HIS A 76 -4.90 -5.00 3.33
CA HIS A 76 -5.77 -4.62 2.20
C HIS A 76 -7.23 -4.36 2.60
N ASN A 77 -7.51 -4.20 3.90
CA ASN A 77 -8.86 -3.89 4.37
C ASN A 77 -9.26 -2.46 4.02
N MET A 78 -10.41 -2.29 3.39
CA MET A 78 -10.96 -0.99 3.04
C MET A 78 -12.25 -0.72 3.80
N VAL A 79 -12.61 0.57 3.95
CA VAL A 79 -13.82 0.99 4.66
C VAL A 79 -15.06 0.37 3.98
N ASN A 80 -16.06 -0.04 4.77
CA ASN A 80 -17.30 -0.68 4.29
C ASN A 80 -17.12 -2.05 3.61
N GLY A 81 -16.03 -2.78 3.88
CA GLY A 81 -15.83 -4.12 3.31
C GLY A 81 -15.46 -4.12 1.82
N LEU A 82 -15.10 -2.97 1.26
CA LEU A 82 -14.49 -2.90 -0.06
C LEU A 82 -13.14 -3.63 -0.03
N LEU A 83 -12.82 -4.32 -1.12
CA LEU A 83 -11.55 -5.02 -1.31
C LEU A 83 -10.83 -4.42 -2.51
N PRO A 84 -9.51 -4.20 -2.41
CA PRO A 84 -8.74 -3.78 -3.56
C PRO A 84 -8.60 -4.93 -4.56
N ASN A 85 -8.22 -4.60 -5.80
CA ASN A 85 -8.01 -5.60 -6.84
C ASN A 85 -7.00 -6.67 -6.37
N LEU A 86 -7.36 -7.94 -6.58
CA LEU A 86 -6.53 -9.11 -6.27
C LEU A 86 -5.18 -9.06 -7.01
N ASP A 87 -5.13 -8.45 -8.20
CA ASP A 87 -3.88 -8.29 -8.95
C ASP A 87 -2.86 -7.44 -8.19
N LEU A 88 -3.31 -6.40 -7.47
CA LEU A 88 -2.45 -5.55 -6.65
C LEU A 88 -1.89 -6.33 -5.46
N ILE A 89 -2.71 -7.18 -4.83
CA ILE A 89 -2.28 -8.05 -3.72
C ILE A 89 -1.26 -9.09 -4.23
N ASN A 90 -1.58 -9.77 -5.33
CA ASN A 90 -0.74 -10.77 -5.95
C ASN A 90 0.60 -10.20 -6.42
N LEU A 91 0.60 -8.98 -6.96
CA LEU A 91 1.80 -8.24 -7.32
C LEU A 91 2.71 -8.05 -6.11
N MET A 92 2.16 -7.52 -5.00
CA MET A 92 2.95 -7.28 -3.80
C MET A 92 3.52 -8.58 -3.23
N ALA A 93 2.75 -9.67 -3.24
CA ALA A 93 3.22 -10.99 -2.81
C ALA A 93 4.36 -11.51 -3.70
N LYS A 94 4.23 -11.39 -5.02
CA LYS A 94 5.29 -11.78 -5.98
C LYS A 94 6.55 -10.93 -5.84
N LEU A 95 6.40 -9.64 -5.57
CA LEU A 95 7.54 -8.74 -5.33
C LEU A 95 8.25 -9.08 -4.03
N ALA A 96 7.51 -9.38 -2.95
CA ALA A 96 8.10 -9.85 -1.70
C ALA A 96 8.95 -11.10 -1.93
N ASP A 97 8.38 -12.12 -2.58
CA ASP A 97 9.06 -13.39 -2.87
C ASP A 97 10.31 -13.18 -3.74
N LYS A 98 10.22 -12.35 -4.79
CA LYS A 98 11.35 -12.02 -5.68
C LYS A 98 12.54 -11.40 -4.96
N PHE A 99 12.29 -10.60 -3.92
CA PHE A 99 13.34 -9.94 -3.14
C PHE A 99 13.65 -10.67 -1.83
N GLY A 100 13.17 -11.91 -1.67
CA GLY A 100 13.50 -12.78 -0.55
C GLY A 100 12.80 -12.41 0.76
N LEU A 101 11.68 -11.68 0.71
CA LEU A 101 10.82 -11.47 1.87
C LEU A 101 9.66 -12.47 1.83
N ILE A 102 9.32 -13.04 2.98
CA ILE A 102 8.17 -13.92 3.15
C ILE A 102 6.89 -13.08 3.01
N PRO A 103 6.04 -13.31 1.99
CA PRO A 103 4.77 -12.61 1.88
C PRO A 103 3.80 -13.11 2.95
N GLU A 104 3.32 -12.18 3.78
CA GLU A 104 2.24 -12.41 4.72
C GLU A 104 1.01 -11.62 4.27
N VAL A 105 -0.17 -12.21 4.42
CA VAL A 105 -1.44 -11.48 4.29
C VAL A 105 -2.11 -11.51 5.66
N PHE A 106 -2.35 -10.33 6.26
CA PHE A 106 -2.81 -10.20 7.64
C PHE A 106 -2.01 -11.03 8.66
N ASN A 107 -0.67 -11.00 8.57
CA ASN A 107 0.26 -11.72 9.45
C ASN A 107 0.18 -13.26 9.33
N HIS A 108 -0.40 -13.78 8.25
CA HIS A 108 -0.44 -15.21 7.97
C HIS A 108 0.42 -15.51 6.75
N GLY A 109 1.32 -16.49 6.89
CA GLY A 109 2.22 -16.91 5.82
C GLY A 109 1.45 -17.56 4.66
N TYR A 110 1.85 -17.22 3.43
CA TYR A 110 1.32 -17.84 2.21
C TYR A 110 1.76 -19.33 2.14
N GLN A 111 0.88 -20.27 2.52
CA GLN A 111 1.17 -21.72 2.47
C GLN A 111 0.09 -22.50 1.69
N GLY A 112 0.57 -23.31 0.73
CA GLY A 112 -0.17 -23.86 -0.41
C GLY A 112 -1.23 -24.96 -0.18
N SER A 113 -1.88 -25.02 1.00
CA SER A 113 -3.00 -25.94 1.24
C SER A 113 -4.35 -25.24 1.07
N TRP A 114 -5.31 -25.90 0.41
CA TRP A 114 -6.68 -25.37 0.18
C TRP A 114 -7.40 -25.01 1.49
N TRP A 115 -7.20 -25.80 2.56
CA TRP A 115 -7.74 -25.50 3.89
C TRP A 115 -7.11 -24.25 4.51
N ASN A 116 -5.82 -24.02 4.27
CA ASN A 116 -5.11 -22.85 4.76
C ASN A 116 -5.51 -21.59 3.97
N PHE A 117 -5.82 -21.73 2.69
CA PHE A 117 -6.41 -20.65 1.90
C PHE A 117 -7.81 -20.29 2.42
N ALA A 118 -8.66 -21.28 2.69
CA ALA A 118 -9.97 -21.05 3.28
C ALA A 118 -9.86 -20.42 4.68
N GLU A 119 -8.89 -20.84 5.50
CA GLU A 119 -8.62 -20.25 6.81
C GLU A 119 -8.09 -18.82 6.71
N THR A 120 -7.13 -18.56 5.81
CA THR A 120 -6.60 -17.21 5.56
C THR A 120 -7.68 -16.28 5.02
N THR A 121 -8.52 -16.77 4.11
CA THR A 121 -9.67 -16.04 3.58
C THR A 121 -10.70 -15.77 4.68
N SER A 122 -11.01 -16.75 5.52
CA SER A 122 -11.96 -16.58 6.63
C SER A 122 -11.44 -15.59 7.66
N LYS A 123 -10.14 -15.64 7.99
CA LYS A 123 -9.49 -14.67 8.88
C LYS A 123 -9.41 -13.28 8.26
N ALA A 124 -9.17 -13.18 6.95
CA ALA A 124 -9.23 -11.92 6.22
C ALA A 124 -10.65 -11.34 6.30
N MET A 125 -11.68 -12.15 6.05
CA MET A 125 -13.09 -11.73 6.18
C MET A 125 -13.44 -11.33 7.62
N LEU A 126 -12.98 -12.06 8.63
CA LEU A 126 -13.19 -11.72 10.04
C LEU A 126 -12.43 -10.44 10.42
N SER A 127 -11.18 -10.28 9.99
CA SER A 127 -10.40 -9.07 10.19
C SER A 127 -11.08 -7.87 9.52
N GLN A 128 -11.65 -8.06 8.34
CA GLN A 128 -12.40 -7.03 7.63
C GLN A 128 -13.72 -6.69 8.35
N ALA A 129 -14.42 -7.68 8.90
CA ALA A 129 -15.69 -7.51 9.59
C ALA A 129 -15.53 -6.84 10.98
N PHE A 130 -14.43 -7.10 11.69
CA PHE A 130 -14.24 -6.65 13.07
C PHE A 130 -13.16 -5.58 13.26
N ASN A 131 -12.24 -5.42 12.30
CA ASN A 131 -11.07 -4.55 12.41
C ASN A 131 -10.97 -3.58 11.21
N GLU A 132 -12.02 -2.79 11.04
CA GLU A 132 -12.29 -1.94 9.86
C GLU A 132 -11.21 -0.87 9.54
N LYS A 133 -10.30 -0.53 10.48
CA LYS A 133 -9.45 0.68 10.35
C LYS A 133 -8.01 0.53 10.87
N GLU A 134 -7.17 -0.34 10.30
CA GLU A 134 -5.77 -0.45 10.74
C GLU A 134 -4.72 0.20 9.80
N GLY A 135 -5.06 0.58 8.57
CA GLY A 135 -4.09 1.12 7.62
C GLY A 135 -4.51 2.38 6.88
N LEU A 136 -3.52 3.19 6.49
CA LEU A 136 -3.71 4.40 5.67
C LEU A 136 -4.36 4.09 4.31
N HIS A 137 -4.31 2.84 3.85
CA HIS A 137 -4.93 2.39 2.61
C HIS A 137 -6.46 2.41 2.65
N SER A 138 -7.09 2.31 3.82
CA SER A 138 -8.54 2.12 3.91
C SER A 138 -9.35 3.33 3.42
N ILE A 139 -8.82 4.53 3.60
CA ILE A 139 -9.49 5.80 3.24
C ILE A 139 -9.46 6.12 1.74
N PHE A 140 -8.73 5.35 0.94
CA PHE A 140 -8.74 5.48 -0.52
C PHE A 140 -9.98 4.86 -1.15
N GLY A 141 -10.64 3.92 -0.45
CA GLY A 141 -11.80 3.19 -0.98
C GLY A 141 -12.99 4.04 -1.37
N PRO A 142 -13.44 5.00 -0.53
CA PRO A 142 -14.52 5.91 -0.89
C PRO A 142 -14.26 6.73 -2.16
N TYR A 143 -13.00 6.90 -2.58
CA TYR A 143 -12.61 7.63 -3.79
C TYR A 143 -12.41 6.72 -5.01
N GLY A 144 -12.68 5.41 -4.89
CA GLY A 144 -12.47 4.43 -5.96
C GLY A 144 -11.00 4.13 -6.25
N ILE A 145 -10.08 4.57 -5.39
CA ILE A 145 -8.63 4.39 -5.57
C ILE A 145 -8.23 3.03 -4.99
N GLN A 146 -7.61 2.19 -5.82
CA GLN A 146 -7.13 0.87 -5.40
C GLN A 146 -5.90 1.02 -4.49
N ALA A 147 -5.99 0.57 -3.22
CA ALA A 147 -4.90 0.78 -2.28
C ALA A 147 -4.61 -0.38 -1.34
N VAL A 148 -3.33 -0.58 -1.04
CA VAL A 148 -2.82 -1.55 -0.05
C VAL A 148 -1.77 -0.92 0.86
N THR A 149 -1.53 -1.48 2.04
CA THR A 149 -0.37 -1.13 2.87
C THR A 149 0.57 -2.32 2.94
N ILE A 150 1.83 -2.08 2.58
CA ILE A 150 2.90 -3.05 2.78
C ILE A 150 3.63 -2.71 4.09
N HIS A 151 3.79 -3.71 4.95
CA HIS A 151 4.46 -3.60 6.22
C HIS A 151 5.66 -4.54 6.25
N ALA A 152 6.85 -3.95 6.08
CA ALA A 152 8.11 -4.67 6.16
C ALA A 152 8.49 -4.88 7.64
N LYS A 153 8.67 -6.14 8.03
CA LYS A 153 8.97 -6.58 9.39
C LYS A 153 10.29 -7.34 9.44
N ASN A 154 10.81 -7.46 10.65
CA ASN A 154 11.96 -8.29 11.00
C ASN A 154 11.52 -9.24 12.12
N VAL A 155 11.28 -10.51 11.78
CA VAL A 155 10.72 -11.53 12.68
C VAL A 155 11.83 -12.43 13.25
N MET A 156 12.81 -12.78 12.42
CA MET A 156 13.94 -13.64 12.75
C MET A 156 15.26 -12.87 12.61
N GLU A 157 15.91 -12.96 11.45
CA GLU A 157 17.10 -12.20 11.09
C GLU A 157 16.92 -11.62 9.69
N GLY A 158 16.41 -10.40 9.61
CA GLY A 158 16.21 -9.72 8.33
C GLY A 158 17.44 -9.76 7.42
N HIS A 159 17.27 -10.27 6.20
CA HIS A 159 18.30 -10.30 5.16
C HIS A 159 18.08 -9.23 4.10
N ALA A 160 16.82 -8.83 3.87
CA ALA A 160 16.46 -7.80 2.92
C ALA A 160 16.78 -6.40 3.50
N SER A 161 17.38 -5.56 2.67
CA SER A 161 17.77 -4.20 3.04
C SER A 161 16.69 -3.18 2.69
N LEU A 162 16.89 -1.93 3.12
CA LEU A 162 16.04 -0.82 2.67
C LEU A 162 16.07 -0.65 1.14
N THR A 163 17.19 -0.98 0.49
CA THR A 163 17.31 -0.93 -0.98
C THR A 163 16.37 -1.93 -1.64
N ASP A 164 16.20 -3.12 -1.07
CA ASP A 164 15.30 -4.14 -1.60
C ASP A 164 13.83 -3.72 -1.43
N LEU A 165 13.49 -3.08 -0.30
CA LEU A 165 12.19 -2.46 -0.12
C LEU A 165 11.93 -1.35 -1.15
N THR A 166 12.94 -0.54 -1.48
CA THR A 166 12.82 0.47 -2.55
C THR A 166 12.59 -0.17 -3.92
N ARG A 167 13.27 -1.27 -4.24
CA ARG A 167 13.06 -2.03 -5.49
C ARG A 167 11.67 -2.67 -5.56
N ILE A 168 11.11 -3.12 -4.43
CA ILE A 168 9.71 -3.58 -4.36
C ILE A 168 8.76 -2.45 -4.73
N CYS A 169 8.93 -1.28 -4.11
CA CYS A 169 8.08 -0.12 -4.40
C CYS A 169 8.21 0.34 -5.86
N GLU A 170 9.42 0.27 -6.41
CA GLU A 170 9.68 0.55 -7.82
C GLU A 170 8.94 -0.44 -8.72
N GLY A 171 9.03 -1.74 -8.44
CA GLY A 171 8.30 -2.78 -9.15
C GLY A 171 6.78 -2.56 -9.10
N ALA A 172 6.26 -2.15 -7.94
CA ALA A 172 4.84 -1.85 -7.78
C ALA A 172 4.39 -0.65 -8.62
N LEU A 173 5.19 0.43 -8.64
CA LEU A 173 4.92 1.61 -9.44
C LEU A 173 5.01 1.32 -10.94
N ARG A 174 5.91 0.43 -11.37
CA ARG A 174 6.04 0.00 -12.77
C ARG A 174 4.89 -0.92 -13.23
N PHE A 175 4.36 -1.78 -12.37
CA PHE A 175 3.36 -2.77 -12.78
C PHE A 175 1.95 -2.19 -12.91
N ASN A 176 1.59 -1.18 -12.10
CA ASN A 176 0.32 -0.46 -12.26
C ASN A 176 0.17 0.23 -13.64
N PHE A 177 1.22 0.23 -14.48
CA PHE A 177 1.16 0.66 -15.88
C PHE A 177 0.58 -0.37 -16.86
N ILE A 178 0.48 -1.65 -16.50
CA ILE A 178 0.26 -2.73 -17.47
C ILE A 178 -1.21 -3.20 -17.52
N ILE A 179 -2.06 -2.81 -16.56
CA ILE A 179 -3.46 -3.29 -16.46
C ILE A 179 -4.50 -2.26 -16.93
N GLU A 180 -4.15 -1.35 -17.83
CA GLU A 180 -5.13 -0.57 -18.60
C GLU A 180 -4.88 -0.66 -20.09
#